data_AF-A0A7V3JNM6-F1
#
_entry.id   AF-A0A7V3JNM6-F1
#
_cell.length_a   1.000
_cell.length_b   1.000
_cell.length_c   1.000
_cell.angle_alpha   90.00
_cell.angle_beta   90.00
_cell.angle_gamma   90.00
#
_symmetry.space_group_name_H-M   'P 1'
#
loop_
_entity.id
_entity.type
_entity.pdbx_description
1 polymer ?
#
loop_
_entity_poly.entity_id
_entity_poly.type
_entity_poly.pdbx_seq_one_letter_code
_entity_poly.pdbx_strand_id
1 'polypeptide(L)'
;MGGRKTLGLFGARSLSLGSGAPWVWGSIRQCDVVRNAEADMAFGDLQVRGVSRRRFLERMGLICATGAAAGTGASGTEWILAAEDSGPIDCGPPPAAKPQHQTGGEAFAPLPLPVTPLRRSEKKRPPTPPALIGKMAMGPARWMTKDGKRIMYRDWMTDPADLATLLSWTNEKLGINYRAMEADFEHFSFDPRELPALLFAGHNKFELSDAVRQKLARYVLDGGMIIGDACCGWKDFAESFRREMERIFPGRPLRRMLREEPLFSSYYKLGALTYKRGDGSTYVDEPVLESIDFGCRSGVIFSPADLTCGWDGHEHPRGTRVVIDQARQLGANLVTYLLGTFQLARFLSSTKVYYEAEAPSRDDFVFAQLIHEGDWDPDPSAVHNLLKFARDNSTLEVKFK
;
A
#
# COMPACT_ATOMS: atom_id res chain seq x y z
N MET A 1 -18.20 23.54 -62.18
CA MET A 1 -17.99 23.90 -60.76
C MET A 1 -17.24 22.77 -60.07
N GLY A 2 -16.06 23.07 -59.51
CA GLY A 2 -15.25 22.27 -58.55
C GLY A 2 -14.91 20.82 -58.93
N GLY A 3 -13.67 20.39 -59.17
CA GLY A 3 -12.40 20.83 -58.61
C GLY A 3 -11.66 19.60 -58.03
N ARG A 4 -11.07 18.76 -58.89
CA ARG A 4 -10.03 17.77 -58.50
C ARG A 4 -8.66 18.39 -58.78
N LYS A 5 -7.79 18.48 -57.77
CA LYS A 5 -6.35 18.72 -57.95
C LYS A 5 -5.52 17.83 -57.04
N THR A 6 -4.87 16.84 -57.68
CA THR A 6 -3.50 16.35 -57.52
C THR A 6 -2.65 16.85 -56.32
N LEU A 7 -2.15 15.90 -55.52
CA LEU A 7 -0.97 16.06 -54.66
C LEU A 7 0.30 16.14 -55.53
N GLY A 8 1.13 17.16 -55.30
CA GLY A 8 2.46 17.32 -55.88
C GLY A 8 3.55 17.00 -54.86
N LEU A 9 4.59 16.32 -55.32
CA LEU A 9 5.89 16.11 -54.68
C LEU A 9 6.78 17.37 -54.75
N PHE A 10 7.90 17.32 -54.01
CA PHE A 10 9.07 18.21 -53.92
C PHE A 10 9.01 19.29 -52.82
N GLY A 11 10.04 19.53 -52.00
CA GLY A 11 11.43 19.07 -52.09
C GLY A 11 12.23 19.40 -50.82
N ALA A 12 13.29 18.63 -50.62
CA ALA A 12 14.33 18.86 -49.63
C ALA A 12 15.22 20.04 -50.07
N ARG A 13 15.63 20.90 -49.12
CA ARG A 13 16.72 21.86 -49.29
C ARG A 13 17.75 21.68 -48.16
N SER A 14 18.97 21.40 -48.58
CA SER A 14 20.21 21.52 -47.83
C SER A 14 20.66 22.99 -47.75
N LEU A 15 21.33 23.38 -46.66
CA LEU A 15 22.44 24.34 -46.67
C LEU A 15 23.26 24.22 -45.38
N SER A 16 24.54 24.55 -45.51
CA SER A 16 25.70 23.98 -44.80
C SER A 16 26.41 24.94 -43.84
N LEU A 17 27.09 24.35 -42.85
CA LEU A 17 28.42 24.68 -42.29
C LEU A 17 28.78 26.10 -41.78
N GLY A 18 29.14 26.14 -40.49
CA GLY A 18 30.12 27.04 -39.88
C GLY A 18 30.48 26.50 -38.49
N SER A 19 31.53 25.67 -38.34
CA SER A 19 32.93 26.02 -38.04
C SER A 19 33.18 26.49 -36.59
N GLY A 20 33.78 25.62 -35.77
CA GLY A 20 34.32 25.92 -34.45
C GLY A 20 34.73 24.67 -33.66
N ALA A 21 35.93 24.15 -33.90
CA ALA A 21 36.59 23.08 -33.13
C ALA A 21 37.34 23.67 -31.89
N PRO A 22 38.02 22.89 -31.00
CA PRO A 22 38.19 21.44 -30.94
C PRO A 22 38.03 20.78 -29.55
N TRP A 23 38.02 19.46 -29.63
CA TRP A 23 38.22 18.40 -28.63
C TRP A 23 39.33 18.64 -27.60
N VAL A 24 39.07 18.26 -26.35
CA VAL A 24 40.11 17.84 -25.39
C VAL A 24 39.72 16.48 -24.81
N TRP A 25 40.49 15.45 -25.18
CA TRP A 25 40.53 14.16 -24.51
C TRP A 25 41.38 14.29 -23.24
N GLY A 26 40.77 14.04 -22.08
CA GLY A 26 41.45 13.95 -20.80
C GLY A 26 41.82 12.51 -20.48
N SER A 27 43.12 12.23 -20.51
CA SER A 27 43.80 10.97 -20.18
C SER A 27 43.48 10.42 -18.80
N ILE A 28 43.36 9.09 -18.77
CA ILE A 28 43.46 8.17 -17.63
C ILE A 28 44.57 8.59 -16.65
N ARG A 29 44.25 8.62 -15.35
CA ARG A 29 45.22 8.40 -14.28
C ARG A 29 44.71 7.34 -13.32
N GLN A 30 45.59 6.38 -13.15
CA GLN A 30 45.64 5.23 -12.28
C GLN A 30 45.77 5.70 -10.82
N CYS A 31 44.90 5.23 -9.94
CA CYS A 31 45.09 5.32 -8.49
C CYS A 31 45.00 3.92 -7.88
N ASP A 32 46.20 3.41 -7.63
CA ASP A 32 46.65 2.63 -6.48
C ASP A 32 45.74 1.56 -5.87
N VAL A 33 46.15 0.34 -6.22
CA VAL A 33 46.01 -0.91 -5.49
C VAL A 33 46.46 -0.75 -4.03
N VAL A 34 45.56 -0.97 -3.09
CA VAL A 34 45.91 -1.38 -1.73
C VAL A 34 45.44 -2.81 -1.52
N ARG A 35 46.43 -3.71 -1.41
CA ARG A 35 46.29 -5.10 -0.97
C ARG A 35 45.96 -5.15 0.52
N ASN A 36 45.10 -6.08 0.91
CA ASN A 36 45.01 -6.84 2.18
C ASN A 36 43.56 -7.34 2.29
N ALA A 37 43.22 -8.57 2.69
CA ALA A 37 43.97 -9.77 3.03
C ALA A 37 42.97 -10.94 2.87
N GLU A 38 43.50 -12.11 2.55
CA GLU A 38 42.74 -13.36 2.40
C GLU A 38 41.96 -13.71 3.68
N ALA A 39 40.67 -14.02 3.49
CA ALA A 39 39.90 -14.84 4.41
C ALA A 39 39.09 -15.81 3.56
N ASP A 40 39.73 -16.94 3.24
CA ASP A 40 39.08 -18.13 2.71
C ASP A 40 38.01 -18.61 3.70
N MET A 41 36.74 -18.47 3.33
CA MET A 41 35.69 -19.37 3.80
C MET A 41 34.94 -19.90 2.59
N ALA A 42 35.10 -21.20 2.38
CA ALA A 42 34.47 -21.98 1.34
C ALA A 42 32.95 -21.79 1.34
N PHE A 43 32.42 -21.09 0.34
CA PHE A 43 31.01 -21.14 -0.03
C PHE A 43 30.78 -22.41 -0.85
N GLY A 44 30.37 -23.47 -0.16
CA GLY A 44 29.84 -24.67 -0.80
C GLY A 44 28.55 -24.34 -1.56
N ASP A 45 28.44 -24.93 -2.75
CA ASP A 45 27.31 -24.91 -3.66
C ASP A 45 25.93 -24.84 -2.97
N LEU A 46 25.30 -23.67 -3.02
CA LEU A 46 23.87 -23.51 -2.78
C LEU A 46 23.18 -23.24 -4.13
N GLN A 47 22.86 -24.32 -4.83
CA GLN A 47 21.92 -24.30 -5.95
C GLN A 47 20.58 -23.77 -5.46
N VAL A 48 20.27 -22.51 -5.77
CA VAL A 48 18.95 -21.92 -5.62
C VAL A 48 18.03 -22.55 -6.68
N ARG A 49 17.38 -23.66 -6.32
CA ARG A 49 16.31 -24.28 -7.11
C ARG A 49 14.96 -23.67 -6.73
N GLY A 50 14.18 -23.34 -7.75
CA GLY A 50 12.89 -22.63 -7.70
C GLY A 50 11.94 -23.13 -6.61
N VAL A 51 11.32 -22.17 -5.92
CA VAL A 51 10.40 -22.42 -4.82
C VAL A 51 8.99 -22.58 -5.39
N SER A 52 8.52 -23.83 -5.53
CA SER A 52 7.11 -24.08 -5.79
C SER A 52 6.28 -23.89 -4.51
N ARG A 53 5.10 -23.29 -4.68
CA ARG A 53 4.14 -22.89 -3.62
C ARG A 53 3.76 -24.02 -2.64
N ARG A 54 3.95 -25.29 -3.02
CA ARG A 54 3.66 -26.48 -2.19
C ARG A 54 4.82 -26.83 -1.25
N ARG A 55 6.08 -26.63 -1.66
CA ARG A 55 7.27 -26.85 -0.82
C ARG A 55 7.49 -25.76 0.22
N PHE A 56 7.06 -24.52 -0.04
CA PHE A 56 7.09 -23.44 0.96
C PHE A 56 6.18 -23.77 2.16
N LEU A 57 5.02 -24.38 1.89
CA LEU A 57 4.07 -24.78 2.93
C LEU A 57 4.52 -26.03 3.70
N GLU A 58 5.19 -26.99 3.05
CA GLU A 58 5.68 -28.21 3.72
C GLU A 58 6.96 -27.99 4.55
N ARG A 59 7.83 -27.06 4.17
CA ARG A 59 9.12 -26.84 4.86
C ARG A 59 9.03 -25.93 6.08
N MET A 60 7.93 -25.18 6.24
CA MET A 60 7.61 -24.40 7.45
C MET A 60 6.76 -25.20 8.46
N GLY A 61 6.24 -26.36 8.07
CA GLY A 61 5.41 -27.22 8.92
C GLY A 61 6.17 -28.14 9.89
N LEU A 62 7.48 -27.96 10.09
CA LEU A 62 8.32 -28.87 10.86
C LEU A 62 9.35 -28.15 11.73
N ILE A 63 8.87 -27.25 12.59
CA ILE A 63 9.52 -26.93 13.88
C ILE A 63 8.43 -26.90 14.95
N CYS A 64 7.91 -28.07 15.32
CA CYS A 64 7.10 -28.27 16.51
C CYS A 64 7.06 -29.75 16.87
N ALA A 65 8.19 -30.31 17.28
CA ALA A 65 8.22 -31.57 18.03
C ALA A 65 9.59 -31.74 18.71
N THR A 66 9.74 -31.18 19.91
CA THR A 66 10.40 -31.80 21.08
C THR A 66 10.42 -30.79 22.22
N GLY A 67 9.61 -31.05 23.25
CA GLY A 67 9.58 -30.24 24.46
C GLY A 67 8.20 -30.14 25.12
N ALA A 68 7.49 -31.26 25.27
CA ALA A 68 6.34 -31.33 26.15
C ALA A 68 6.81 -31.62 27.58
N ALA A 69 6.57 -30.69 28.51
CA ALA A 69 6.33 -31.01 29.92
C ALA A 69 5.54 -29.88 30.61
N ALA A 70 4.24 -30.15 30.77
CA ALA A 70 3.34 -29.73 31.84
C ALA A 70 3.10 -28.23 32.13
N GLY A 71 1.89 -27.76 31.79
CA GLY A 71 1.34 -26.50 32.29
C GLY A 71 0.01 -26.15 31.62
N THR A 72 -1.09 -26.60 32.22
CA THR A 72 -2.50 -26.43 31.83
C THR A 72 -2.91 -25.04 31.32
N GLY A 73 -3.52 -25.00 30.13
CA GLY A 73 -4.74 -24.24 29.83
C GLY A 73 -4.67 -22.70 29.74
N ALA A 74 -4.53 -22.18 28.51
CA ALA A 74 -5.29 -21.01 28.03
C ALA A 74 -5.04 -20.83 26.52
N SER A 75 -6.03 -21.13 25.69
CA SER A 75 -6.12 -20.59 24.34
C SER A 75 -6.52 -19.11 24.46
N GLY A 76 -5.56 -18.19 24.30
CA GLY A 76 -5.84 -16.77 24.33
C GLY A 76 -4.57 -15.93 24.18
N THR A 77 -4.56 -15.09 23.15
CA THR A 77 -3.69 -13.90 23.02
C THR A 77 -2.18 -14.13 23.08
N GLU A 78 -1.57 -14.53 21.95
CA GLU A 78 -0.15 -14.27 21.69
C GLU A 78 0.01 -12.88 21.05
N TRP A 79 -0.03 -11.84 21.87
CA TRP A 79 0.46 -10.50 21.50
C TRP A 79 1.77 -10.27 22.25
N ILE A 80 2.91 -10.37 21.55
CA ILE A 80 4.21 -10.13 22.17
C ILE A 80 4.44 -8.63 22.36
N LEU A 81 4.82 -8.30 23.59
CA LEU A 81 5.02 -6.97 24.17
C LEU A 81 6.28 -6.28 23.64
N ALA A 82 6.12 -5.16 22.94
CA ALA A 82 7.16 -4.13 22.82
C ALA A 82 6.47 -2.76 22.89
N ALA A 83 6.21 -2.29 24.11
CA ALA A 83 5.59 -0.99 24.36
C ALA A 83 6.64 -0.01 24.88
N GLU A 84 7.19 0.80 23.99
CA GLU A 84 7.72 2.12 24.34
C GLU A 84 6.65 3.13 23.96
N ASP A 85 6.24 3.96 24.92
CA ASP A 85 5.23 5.01 24.73
C ASP A 85 5.89 6.24 24.12
N SER A 86 6.01 6.23 22.80
CA SER A 86 6.76 7.25 22.08
C SER A 86 5.90 8.47 21.76
N GLY A 87 4.60 8.30 21.53
CA GLY A 87 3.72 9.35 21.03
C GLY A 87 2.66 9.89 21.99
N PRO A 88 2.08 11.05 21.67
CA PRO A 88 0.92 11.57 22.40
C PRO A 88 -0.32 10.72 22.14
N ILE A 89 -1.23 10.75 23.11
CA ILE A 89 -2.44 9.91 23.09
C ILE A 89 -3.47 10.38 22.05
N ASP A 90 -3.59 11.67 21.81
CA ASP A 90 -4.59 12.19 20.89
C ASP A 90 -4.02 13.41 20.17
N CYS A 91 -4.30 13.47 18.88
CA CYS A 91 -3.88 14.56 18.02
C CYS A 91 -5.11 15.30 17.49
N GLY A 92 -6.19 14.58 17.18
CA GLY A 92 -7.37 15.12 16.51
C GLY A 92 -8.62 15.28 17.37
N PRO A 93 -9.61 16.07 16.89
CA PRO A 93 -10.93 16.09 17.51
C PRO A 93 -11.65 14.73 17.32
N PRO A 94 -12.56 14.37 18.24
CA PRO A 94 -13.39 13.18 18.06
C PRO A 94 -14.28 13.32 16.82
N PRO A 95 -14.62 12.21 16.15
CA PRO A 95 -15.42 12.24 14.94
C PRO A 95 -16.83 12.80 15.21
N ALA A 96 -17.36 13.52 14.22
CA ALA A 96 -18.72 14.02 14.27
C ALA A 96 -19.73 12.88 14.44
N ALA A 97 -20.71 13.09 15.32
CA ALA A 97 -21.77 12.10 15.53
C ALA A 97 -22.57 11.87 14.23
N LYS A 98 -22.90 10.60 13.95
CA LYS A 98 -23.67 10.24 12.76
C LYS A 98 -25.02 10.97 12.75
N PRO A 99 -25.41 11.63 11.64
CA PRO A 99 -26.70 12.28 11.55
C PRO A 99 -27.82 11.23 11.72
N GLN A 100 -28.79 11.52 12.59
CA GLN A 100 -29.94 10.65 12.80
C GLN A 100 -31.13 11.19 12.00
N HIS A 101 -31.55 10.45 10.98
CA HIS A 101 -32.77 10.75 10.25
C HIS A 101 -33.95 10.01 10.88
N GLN A 102 -35.00 10.75 11.22
CA GLN A 102 -36.27 10.19 11.66
C GLN A 102 -37.35 10.62 10.68
N THR A 103 -38.24 9.70 10.32
CA THR A 103 -39.45 10.05 9.56
C THR A 103 -40.65 9.68 10.40
N GLY A 104 -41.59 10.62 10.51
CA GLY A 104 -42.88 10.37 11.11
C GLY A 104 -43.81 9.74 10.08
N GLY A 105 -44.46 8.65 10.47
CA GLY A 105 -45.58 8.07 9.75
C GLY A 105 -46.73 7.78 10.72
N GLU A 106 -47.93 7.66 10.19
CA GLU A 106 -49.08 7.15 10.94
C GLU A 106 -49.25 5.67 10.62
N ALA A 107 -49.37 4.84 11.65
CA ALA A 107 -49.69 3.43 11.50
C ALA A 107 -51.02 3.15 12.21
N PHE A 108 -51.86 2.36 11.56
CA PHE A 108 -53.10 1.86 12.15
C PHE A 108 -52.81 0.60 12.93
N ALA A 109 -53.22 0.53 14.20
CA ALA A 109 -53.16 -0.71 14.96
C ALA A 109 -54.08 -1.76 14.32
N PRO A 110 -53.66 -3.03 14.20
CA PRO A 110 -54.53 -4.07 13.67
C PRO A 110 -55.65 -4.38 14.67
N LEU A 111 -56.85 -3.81 14.42
CA LEU A 111 -58.24 -4.12 14.85
C LEU A 111 -58.56 -4.82 16.21
N PRO A 112 -59.74 -4.54 16.81
CA PRO A 112 -60.93 -3.92 16.22
C PRO A 112 -61.15 -2.43 16.55
N LEU A 113 -61.94 -1.78 15.69
CA LEU A 113 -62.26 -0.34 15.64
C LEU A 113 -62.85 0.21 16.96
N PRO A 114 -62.77 1.53 17.22
CA PRO A 114 -62.29 2.61 16.34
C PRO A 114 -60.77 2.82 16.39
N VAL A 115 -60.11 2.73 15.23
CA VAL A 115 -58.64 2.84 15.15
C VAL A 115 -58.27 4.32 15.14
N THR A 116 -57.60 4.79 16.20
CA THR A 116 -56.91 6.07 16.22
C THR A 116 -55.54 5.91 15.53
N PRO A 117 -55.17 6.81 14.59
CA PRO A 117 -53.84 6.77 13.99
C PRO A 117 -52.78 7.00 15.06
N LEU A 118 -51.84 6.07 15.20
CA LEU A 118 -50.72 6.19 16.12
C LEU A 118 -49.53 6.78 15.36
N ARG A 119 -48.98 7.88 15.90
CA ARG A 119 -47.74 8.48 15.40
C ARG A 119 -46.60 7.51 15.66
N ARG A 120 -45.98 6.99 14.61
CA ARG A 120 -44.75 6.18 14.67
C ARG A 120 -43.60 6.97 14.08
N SER A 121 -42.55 7.17 14.86
CA SER A 121 -41.27 7.66 14.36
C SER A 121 -40.39 6.46 14.03
N GLU A 122 -39.97 6.34 12.78
CA GLU A 122 -39.00 5.32 12.37
C GLU A 122 -37.65 5.97 12.11
N LYS A 123 -36.60 5.39 12.71
CA LYS A 123 -35.21 5.78 12.43
C LYS A 123 -34.85 5.25 11.05
N LYS A 124 -34.66 6.14 10.09
CA LYS A 124 -34.17 5.77 8.77
C LYS A 124 -32.67 5.51 8.84
N ARG A 125 -32.26 4.35 8.31
CA ARG A 125 -30.86 4.03 8.04
C ARG A 125 -30.71 3.95 6.53
N PRO A 126 -30.10 4.96 5.88
CA PRO A 126 -29.83 4.87 4.45
C PRO A 126 -28.93 3.66 4.17
N PRO A 127 -28.96 3.09 2.95
CA PRO A 127 -28.06 2.01 2.57
C PRO A 127 -26.62 2.46 2.81
N THR A 128 -25.86 1.60 3.47
CA THR A 128 -24.48 1.92 3.83
C THR A 128 -23.61 1.81 2.57
N PRO A 129 -22.82 2.84 2.23
CA PRO A 129 -21.92 2.78 1.09
C PRO A 129 -20.92 1.61 1.19
N PRO A 130 -20.39 1.12 0.06
CA PRO A 130 -19.32 0.13 0.09
C PRO A 130 -18.09 0.66 0.83
N ALA A 131 -17.42 -0.21 1.58
CA ALA A 131 -16.18 0.13 2.27
C ALA A 131 -15.02 0.17 1.27
N LEU A 132 -14.17 1.20 1.37
CA LEU A 132 -13.01 1.36 0.50
C LEU A 132 -11.69 1.18 1.27
N ILE A 133 -11.59 1.82 2.44
CA ILE A 133 -10.38 1.82 3.25
C ILE A 133 -10.72 1.39 4.68
N GLY A 134 -9.98 0.41 5.19
CA GLY A 134 -10.03 -0.07 6.56
C GLY A 134 -8.92 0.51 7.42
N LYS A 135 -9.22 1.25 8.48
CA LYS A 135 -8.18 1.63 9.47
C LYS A 135 -7.91 0.45 10.39
N MET A 136 -6.66 0.01 10.44
CA MET A 136 -6.27 -1.16 11.23
C MET A 136 -6.19 -0.83 12.71
N ALA A 137 -6.92 -1.60 13.52
CA ALA A 137 -6.93 -1.48 14.97
C ALA A 137 -5.63 -2.04 15.56
N MET A 138 -4.63 -1.18 15.77
CA MET A 138 -3.28 -1.55 16.20
C MET A 138 -2.91 -1.10 17.61
N GLY A 139 -2.05 -1.87 18.26
CA GLY A 139 -1.50 -1.51 19.57
C GLY A 139 -2.40 -1.89 20.75
N PRO A 140 -1.82 -2.03 21.95
CA PRO A 140 -2.52 -2.51 23.13
C PRO A 140 -3.58 -1.51 23.60
N ALA A 141 -4.68 -2.03 24.14
CA ALA A 141 -5.69 -1.22 24.80
C ALA A 141 -5.13 -0.62 26.10
N ARG A 142 -5.08 0.70 26.16
CA ARG A 142 -4.72 1.48 27.35
C ARG A 142 -5.97 2.11 27.93
N TRP A 143 -6.02 2.25 29.25
CA TRP A 143 -7.16 2.85 29.94
C TRP A 143 -6.72 4.13 30.64
N MET A 144 -7.47 5.20 30.43
CA MET A 144 -7.17 6.50 31.00
C MET A 144 -8.43 7.14 31.56
N THR A 145 -8.28 8.03 32.53
CA THR A 145 -9.40 8.82 33.04
C THR A 145 -9.27 10.25 32.50
N LYS A 146 -10.20 10.66 31.64
CA LYS A 146 -10.31 12.03 31.12
C LYS A 146 -11.69 12.55 31.50
N ASP A 147 -11.76 13.73 32.13
CA ASP A 147 -13.02 14.35 32.58
C ASP A 147 -13.90 13.43 33.45
N GLY A 148 -13.27 12.66 34.35
CA GLY A 148 -13.95 11.71 35.23
C GLY A 148 -14.51 10.46 34.54
N LYS A 149 -14.28 10.29 33.23
CA LYS A 149 -14.68 9.12 32.46
C LYS A 149 -13.46 8.26 32.11
N ARG A 150 -13.61 6.95 32.30
CA ARG A 150 -12.60 5.97 31.89
C ARG A 150 -12.75 5.72 30.38
N ILE A 151 -11.75 6.13 29.61
CA ILE A 151 -11.70 6.00 28.15
C ILE A 151 -10.63 4.96 27.81
N MET A 152 -10.96 4.06 26.88
CA MET A 152 -10.00 3.14 26.27
C MET A 152 -9.31 3.84 25.11
N TYR A 153 -7.99 3.76 25.05
CA TYR A 153 -7.14 4.29 24.00
C TYR A 153 -6.32 3.18 23.35
N ARG A 154 -6.01 3.33 22.06
CA ARG A 154 -5.12 2.47 21.26
C ARG A 154 -4.41 3.37 20.26
N ASP A 155 -3.18 3.02 19.90
CA ASP A 155 -2.29 3.87 19.09
C ASP A 155 -2.90 4.31 17.75
N TRP A 156 -3.66 3.43 17.11
CA TRP A 156 -4.34 3.74 15.85
C TRP A 156 -5.48 4.77 15.96
N MET A 157 -5.97 5.05 17.17
CA MET A 157 -7.09 5.98 17.41
C MET A 157 -6.66 7.44 17.54
N THR A 158 -5.39 7.75 17.30
CA THR A 158 -4.83 9.10 17.49
C THR A 158 -5.51 10.17 16.62
N ASP A 159 -5.87 9.81 15.39
CA ASP A 159 -6.65 10.67 14.48
C ASP A 159 -7.98 9.99 14.16
N PRO A 160 -9.00 10.09 15.02
CA PRO A 160 -10.18 9.24 14.92
C PRO A 160 -11.13 9.63 13.78
N ALA A 161 -10.99 10.83 13.20
CA ALA A 161 -11.80 11.30 12.08
C ALA A 161 -11.06 11.39 10.73
N ASP A 162 -9.78 10.98 10.66
CA ASP A 162 -8.94 11.06 9.46
C ASP A 162 -9.60 10.54 8.16
N LEU A 163 -9.90 9.25 8.09
CA LEU A 163 -10.48 8.62 6.92
C LEU A 163 -11.93 9.04 6.69
N ALA A 164 -12.67 9.35 7.76
CA ALA A 164 -14.06 9.80 7.65
C ALA A 164 -14.12 11.18 6.98
N THR A 165 -13.28 12.11 7.41
CA THR A 165 -13.15 13.46 6.86
C THR A 165 -12.58 13.40 5.44
N LEU A 166 -11.52 12.62 5.22
CA LEU A 166 -10.96 12.43 3.88
C LEU A 166 -12.01 11.89 2.91
N LEU A 167 -12.68 10.78 3.23
CA LEU A 167 -13.64 10.18 2.32
C LEU A 167 -14.88 11.04 2.11
N SER A 168 -15.34 11.77 3.13
CA SER A 168 -16.40 12.77 2.95
C SER A 168 -15.99 13.83 1.93
N TRP A 169 -14.76 14.35 2.05
CA TRP A 169 -14.23 15.36 1.15
C TRP A 169 -14.00 14.81 -0.27
N THR A 170 -13.43 13.61 -0.42
CA THR A 170 -13.20 13.00 -1.73
C THR A 170 -14.49 12.55 -2.41
N ASN A 171 -15.48 12.08 -1.65
CA ASN A 171 -16.81 11.73 -2.18
C ASN A 171 -17.46 12.95 -2.85
N GLU A 172 -17.39 14.11 -2.19
CA GLU A 172 -17.90 15.37 -2.74
C GLU A 172 -17.12 15.80 -3.99
N LYS A 173 -15.78 15.79 -3.94
CA LYS A 173 -14.94 16.28 -5.05
C LYS A 173 -14.93 15.37 -6.28
N LEU A 174 -14.93 14.06 -6.07
CA LEU A 174 -14.84 13.06 -7.13
C LEU A 174 -16.21 12.57 -7.62
N GLY A 175 -17.30 12.92 -6.92
CA GLY A 175 -18.63 12.41 -7.23
C GLY A 175 -18.78 10.90 -6.98
N ILE A 176 -18.06 10.37 -6.01
CA ILE A 176 -18.08 8.96 -5.61
C ILE A 176 -18.77 8.78 -4.25
N ASN A 177 -19.06 7.54 -3.87
CA ASN A 177 -19.73 7.25 -2.60
C ASN A 177 -19.13 6.01 -1.93
N TYR A 178 -18.06 6.20 -1.18
CA TYR A 178 -17.41 5.17 -0.39
C TYR A 178 -17.32 5.55 1.08
N ARG A 179 -17.19 4.54 1.95
CA ARG A 179 -16.97 4.75 3.39
C ARG A 179 -15.67 4.15 3.86
N ALA A 180 -15.21 4.64 5.00
CA ALA A 180 -14.19 3.99 5.80
C ALA A 180 -14.83 2.95 6.72
N MET A 181 -14.01 2.03 7.20
CA MET A 181 -14.35 1.20 8.35
C MET A 181 -13.13 0.98 9.22
N GLU A 182 -13.37 0.59 10.46
CA GLU A 182 -12.34 0.03 11.32
C GLU A 182 -12.21 -1.45 11.00
N ALA A 183 -10.99 -1.96 10.98
CA ALA A 183 -10.69 -3.36 10.71
C ALA A 183 -9.69 -3.88 11.75
N ASP A 184 -9.84 -5.14 12.15
CA ASP A 184 -8.93 -5.81 13.07
C ASP A 184 -8.48 -7.15 12.49
N PHE A 185 -7.32 -7.64 12.92
CA PHE A 185 -6.72 -8.85 12.34
C PHE A 185 -7.48 -10.14 12.65
N GLU A 186 -8.40 -10.13 13.62
CA GLU A 186 -9.17 -11.32 14.03
C GLU A 186 -10.44 -11.47 13.17
N HIS A 187 -11.16 -10.38 12.90
CA HIS A 187 -12.43 -10.40 12.18
C HIS A 187 -12.30 -10.05 10.69
N PHE A 188 -11.23 -9.37 10.29
CA PHE A 188 -11.01 -9.03 8.88
C PHE A 188 -10.74 -10.29 8.04
N SER A 189 -11.40 -10.39 6.88
CA SER A 189 -11.33 -11.52 5.97
C SER A 189 -10.05 -11.59 5.13
N PHE A 190 -9.28 -10.50 5.05
CA PHE A 190 -8.13 -10.36 4.14
C PHE A 190 -8.51 -10.52 2.66
N ASP A 191 -9.75 -10.18 2.30
CA ASP A 191 -10.22 -10.15 0.90
C ASP A 191 -10.26 -8.71 0.35
N PRO A 192 -9.42 -8.37 -0.65
CA PRO A 192 -9.43 -7.06 -1.31
C PRO A 192 -10.77 -6.69 -1.97
N ARG A 193 -11.64 -7.65 -2.26
CA ARG A 193 -12.98 -7.40 -2.83
C ARG A 193 -13.95 -6.81 -1.81
N GLU A 194 -13.77 -7.17 -0.54
CA GLU A 194 -14.57 -6.63 0.56
C GLU A 194 -13.98 -5.31 1.06
N LEU A 195 -12.65 -5.23 1.12
CA LEU A 195 -11.93 -4.06 1.60
C LEU A 195 -10.66 -3.85 0.75
N PRO A 196 -10.70 -2.95 -0.24
CA PRO A 196 -9.59 -2.77 -1.19
C PRO A 196 -8.29 -2.24 -0.59
N ALA A 197 -8.35 -1.46 0.48
CA ALA A 197 -7.16 -0.89 1.12
C ALA A 197 -7.22 -0.95 2.65
N LEU A 198 -6.06 -1.08 3.27
CA LEU A 198 -5.85 -0.99 4.71
C LEU A 198 -4.98 0.23 5.03
N LEU A 199 -5.34 1.00 6.05
CA LEU A 199 -4.53 2.07 6.61
C LEU A 199 -3.93 1.62 7.95
N PHE A 200 -2.62 1.70 8.06
CA PHE A 200 -1.83 1.56 9.26
C PHE A 200 -1.35 2.95 9.66
N ALA A 201 -1.86 3.50 10.76
CA ALA A 201 -1.44 4.80 11.25
C ALA A 201 -1.25 4.74 12.77
N GLY A 202 -0.24 5.43 13.28
CA GLY A 202 0.08 5.41 14.71
C GLY A 202 1.39 6.10 15.04
N HIS A 203 1.79 6.00 16.30
CA HIS A 203 3.00 6.62 16.85
C HIS A 203 4.00 5.60 17.38
N ASN A 204 3.47 4.50 17.93
CA ASN A 204 4.24 3.59 18.75
C ASN A 204 4.92 2.51 17.91
N LYS A 205 5.95 1.90 18.50
CA LYS A 205 6.51 0.66 17.96
C LYS A 205 5.43 -0.42 17.96
N PHE A 206 5.44 -1.24 16.91
CA PHE A 206 4.55 -2.39 16.81
C PHE A 206 5.28 -3.56 16.15
N GLU A 207 4.80 -4.76 16.43
CA GLU A 207 5.26 -5.99 15.79
C GLU A 207 4.03 -6.84 15.43
N LEU A 208 4.09 -7.48 14.26
CA LEU A 208 3.03 -8.36 13.79
C LEU A 208 3.42 -9.82 14.03
N SER A 209 2.45 -10.70 14.26
CA SER A 209 2.72 -12.13 14.32
C SER A 209 2.99 -12.70 12.92
N ASP A 210 3.71 -13.81 12.83
CA ASP A 210 4.02 -14.46 11.54
C ASP A 210 2.75 -14.86 10.78
N ALA A 211 1.71 -15.27 11.48
CA ALA A 211 0.42 -15.58 10.87
C ALA A 211 -0.22 -14.34 10.22
N VAL A 212 -0.15 -13.17 10.88
CA VAL A 212 -0.66 -11.91 10.31
C VAL A 212 0.20 -11.47 9.14
N ARG A 213 1.53 -11.56 9.23
CA ARG A 213 2.46 -11.25 8.14
C ARG A 213 2.13 -12.04 6.88
N GLN A 214 1.91 -13.35 7.01
CA GLN A 214 1.54 -14.22 5.87
C GLN A 214 0.20 -13.83 5.24
N LYS A 215 -0.81 -13.50 6.07
CA LYS A 215 -2.12 -13.05 5.58
C LYS A 215 -2.03 -11.70 4.86
N LEU A 216 -1.24 -10.75 5.37
CA LEU A 216 -1.01 -9.46 4.73
C LEU A 216 -0.24 -9.60 3.41
N ALA A 217 0.78 -10.46 3.37
CA ALA A 217 1.49 -10.78 2.13
C ALA A 217 0.50 -11.30 1.08
N ARG A 218 -0.35 -12.25 1.48
CA ARG A 218 -1.38 -12.80 0.59
C ARG A 218 -2.38 -11.74 0.14
N TYR A 219 -2.85 -10.89 1.04
CA TYR A 219 -3.80 -9.81 0.76
C TYR A 219 -3.28 -8.84 -0.32
N VAL A 220 -2.02 -8.42 -0.23
CA VAL A 220 -1.42 -7.51 -1.23
C VAL A 220 -1.22 -8.21 -2.57
N LEU A 221 -0.78 -9.48 -2.56
CA LEU A 221 -0.67 -10.31 -3.75
C LEU A 221 -2.03 -10.58 -4.42
N ASP A 222 -3.11 -10.64 -3.62
CA ASP A 222 -4.49 -10.73 -4.11
C ASP A 222 -5.04 -9.36 -4.57
N GLY A 223 -4.21 -8.33 -4.63
CA GLY A 223 -4.56 -7.02 -5.19
C GLY A 223 -5.05 -6.00 -4.18
N GLY A 224 -4.96 -6.29 -2.88
CA GLY A 224 -5.18 -5.32 -1.81
C GLY A 224 -4.06 -4.29 -1.72
N MET A 225 -4.35 -3.12 -1.15
CA MET A 225 -3.35 -2.08 -0.89
C MET A 225 -3.13 -1.91 0.61
N ILE A 226 -1.88 -1.72 1.01
CA ILE A 226 -1.52 -1.28 2.37
C ILE A 226 -1.02 0.16 2.28
N ILE A 227 -1.63 1.03 3.07
CA ILE A 227 -1.23 2.43 3.25
C ILE A 227 -0.68 2.52 4.67
N GLY A 228 0.53 3.01 4.83
CA GLY A 228 1.11 3.33 6.12
C GLY A 228 1.29 4.84 6.26
N ASP A 229 0.99 5.38 7.44
CA ASP A 229 1.23 6.78 7.77
C ASP A 229 1.84 6.88 9.17
N ALA A 230 3.04 7.46 9.25
CA ALA A 230 3.63 7.81 10.53
C ALA A 230 2.96 9.10 11.02
N CYS A 231 1.91 8.96 11.84
CA CYS A 231 1.21 10.09 12.42
C CYS A 231 2.21 10.97 13.19
N CYS A 232 2.05 12.30 13.11
CA CYS A 232 3.04 13.31 13.51
C CYS A 232 4.49 13.09 12.99
N GLY A 233 4.75 12.22 12.03
CA GLY A 233 6.11 11.84 11.62
C GLY A 233 6.91 11.09 12.70
N TRP A 234 6.25 10.30 13.55
CA TRP A 234 6.92 9.52 14.60
C TRP A 234 7.83 8.44 14.02
N LYS A 235 9.11 8.49 14.42
CA LYS A 235 10.15 7.59 13.90
C LYS A 235 9.94 6.14 14.32
N ASP A 236 9.46 5.91 15.53
CA ASP A 236 9.27 4.55 16.08
C ASP A 236 8.23 3.74 15.29
N PHE A 237 7.13 4.38 14.91
CA PHE A 237 6.16 3.79 13.99
C PHE A 237 6.78 3.59 12.61
N ALA A 238 7.46 4.60 12.06
CA ALA A 238 8.06 4.53 10.73
C ALA A 238 9.08 3.39 10.60
N GLU A 239 9.97 3.23 11.58
CA GLU A 239 10.96 2.16 11.64
C GLU A 239 10.28 0.79 11.80
N SER A 240 9.24 0.70 12.61
CA SER A 240 8.46 -0.53 12.78
C SER A 240 7.74 -0.92 11.49
N PHE A 241 7.12 0.04 10.80
CA PHE A 241 6.45 -0.21 9.53
C PHE A 241 7.43 -0.71 8.47
N ARG A 242 8.59 -0.05 8.31
CA ARG A 242 9.62 -0.51 7.36
C ARG A 242 10.11 -1.92 7.65
N ARG A 243 10.40 -2.23 8.93
CA ARG A 243 10.81 -3.57 9.37
C ARG A 243 9.74 -4.63 9.08
N GLU A 244 8.48 -4.35 9.37
CA GLU A 244 7.39 -5.29 9.11
C GLU A 244 7.18 -5.50 7.60
N MET A 245 7.28 -4.45 6.78
CA MET A 245 7.18 -4.59 5.32
C MET A 245 8.32 -5.42 4.73
N GLU A 246 9.55 -5.27 5.25
CA GLU A 246 10.70 -6.10 4.85
C GLU A 246 10.48 -7.58 5.20
N ARG A 247 9.90 -7.87 6.38
CA ARG A 247 9.56 -9.24 6.80
C ARG A 247 8.41 -9.84 5.98
N ILE A 248 7.43 -9.03 5.58
CA ILE A 248 6.28 -9.47 4.78
C ILE A 248 6.68 -9.69 3.31
N PHE A 249 7.55 -8.84 2.76
CA PHE A 249 7.99 -8.86 1.36
C PHE A 249 9.52 -8.90 1.23
N PRO A 250 10.16 -10.02 1.62
CA PRO A 250 11.61 -10.15 1.55
C PRO A 250 12.10 -9.97 0.10
N GLY A 251 13.13 -9.15 -0.09
CA GLY A 251 13.70 -8.85 -1.42
C GLY A 251 12.95 -7.77 -2.22
N ARG A 252 11.89 -7.16 -1.66
CA ARG A 252 11.20 -6.00 -2.24
C ARG A 252 11.21 -4.83 -1.23
N PRO A 253 12.30 -4.06 -1.14
CA PRO A 253 12.42 -2.98 -0.16
C PRO A 253 11.44 -1.83 -0.45
N LEU A 254 11.05 -1.10 0.59
CA LEU A 254 10.39 0.20 0.42
C LEU A 254 11.35 1.16 -0.27
N ARG A 255 11.02 1.58 -1.49
CA ARG A 255 11.79 2.57 -2.24
C ARG A 255 11.10 3.92 -2.17
N ARG A 256 11.87 5.01 -2.23
CA ARG A 256 11.28 6.34 -2.39
C ARG A 256 10.54 6.43 -3.73
N MET A 257 9.33 6.98 -3.71
CA MET A 257 8.55 7.21 -4.92
C MET A 257 9.16 8.36 -5.73
N LEU A 258 9.18 8.21 -7.04
CA LEU A 258 9.55 9.26 -7.99
C LEU A 258 8.38 10.21 -8.21
N ARG A 259 8.68 11.48 -8.48
CA ARG A 259 7.68 12.54 -8.67
C ARG A 259 6.74 12.25 -9.85
N GLU A 260 7.23 11.55 -10.86
CA GLU A 260 6.52 11.22 -12.09
C GLU A 260 5.50 10.09 -11.90
N GLU A 261 5.52 9.42 -10.75
CA GLU A 261 4.62 8.29 -10.51
C GLU A 261 3.14 8.73 -10.47
N PRO A 262 2.21 7.86 -10.90
CA PRO A 262 0.79 8.21 -11.04
C PRO A 262 0.15 8.73 -9.75
N LEU A 263 0.65 8.33 -8.58
CA LEU A 263 0.14 8.79 -7.28
C LEU A 263 0.21 10.33 -7.14
N PHE A 264 1.17 11.00 -7.75
CA PHE A 264 1.29 12.46 -7.66
C PHE A 264 0.47 13.21 -8.72
N SER A 265 -0.19 12.50 -9.63
CA SER A 265 -0.94 13.11 -10.74
C SER A 265 -2.28 12.46 -11.08
N SER A 266 -2.78 11.54 -10.24
CA SER A 266 -4.01 10.77 -10.51
C SER A 266 -5.28 11.63 -10.58
N TYR A 267 -5.38 12.71 -9.79
CA TYR A 267 -6.50 13.64 -9.85
C TYR A 267 -6.02 15.10 -9.77
N TYR A 268 -5.27 15.44 -8.73
CA TYR A 268 -4.49 16.66 -8.62
C TYR A 268 -3.06 16.43 -9.11
N LYS A 269 -2.52 17.39 -9.86
CA LYS A 269 -1.10 17.40 -10.24
C LYS A 269 -0.28 18.04 -9.13
N LEU A 270 0.36 17.21 -8.32
CA LEU A 270 1.23 17.62 -7.22
C LEU A 270 2.69 17.60 -7.68
N GLY A 271 3.44 18.60 -7.23
CA GLY A 271 4.88 18.68 -7.41
C GLY A 271 5.56 18.58 -6.06
N ALA A 272 6.20 19.68 -5.63
CA ALA A 272 6.75 19.76 -4.30
C ALA A 272 5.63 19.91 -3.27
N LEU A 273 5.83 19.32 -2.09
CA LEU A 273 4.92 19.42 -0.96
C LEU A 273 5.46 20.42 0.04
N THR A 274 4.55 21.11 0.71
CA THR A 274 4.83 21.98 1.83
C THR A 274 4.65 21.17 3.10
N TYR A 275 5.74 21.06 3.85
CA TYR A 275 5.78 20.39 5.13
C TYR A 275 5.77 21.44 6.25
N LYS A 276 5.13 21.09 7.35
CA LYS A 276 5.09 21.87 8.59
C LYS A 276 5.76 21.08 9.70
N ARG A 277 6.64 21.75 10.44
CA ARG A 277 7.35 21.18 11.60
C ARG A 277 6.63 21.52 12.91
N GLY A 278 7.02 20.82 13.97
CA GLY A 278 6.46 21.02 15.31
C GLY A 278 6.69 22.42 15.89
N ASP A 279 7.75 23.11 15.45
CA ASP A 279 8.04 24.50 15.82
C ASP A 279 7.16 25.52 15.06
N GLY A 280 6.28 25.05 14.17
CA GLY A 280 5.39 25.88 13.35
C GLY A 280 6.01 26.37 12.05
N SER A 281 7.31 26.17 11.82
CA SER A 281 7.97 26.53 10.56
C SER A 281 7.49 25.63 9.43
N THR A 282 7.50 26.18 8.21
CA THR A 282 7.19 25.44 6.98
C THR A 282 8.38 25.43 6.04
N TYR A 283 8.50 24.34 5.28
CA TYR A 283 9.49 24.21 4.23
C TYR A 283 8.88 23.45 3.04
N VAL A 284 9.41 23.70 1.85
CA VAL A 284 8.97 23.03 0.61
C VAL A 284 10.04 22.03 0.22
N ASP A 285 9.63 20.80 -0.05
CA ASP A 285 10.53 19.72 -0.46
C ASP A 285 9.80 18.72 -1.37
N GLU A 286 10.56 17.84 -2.00
CA GLU A 286 10.04 16.70 -2.75
C GLU A 286 9.15 15.80 -1.87
N PRO A 287 8.13 15.13 -2.46
CA PRO A 287 7.41 14.07 -1.76
C PRO A 287 8.37 13.02 -1.18
N VAL A 288 8.12 12.61 0.06
CA VAL A 288 8.92 11.61 0.79
C VAL A 288 8.22 10.25 0.90
N LEU A 289 7.19 10.02 0.09
CA LEU A 289 6.46 8.76 0.10
C LEU A 289 7.34 7.62 -0.39
N GLU A 290 7.12 6.45 0.17
CA GLU A 290 7.79 5.20 -0.16
C GLU A 290 6.78 4.18 -0.69
N SER A 291 7.19 3.29 -1.59
CA SER A 291 6.34 2.24 -2.12
C SER A 291 7.02 0.89 -2.22
N ILE A 292 6.22 -0.18 -2.20
CA ILE A 292 6.59 -1.50 -2.71
C ILE A 292 5.65 -1.83 -3.86
N ASP A 293 6.24 -2.11 -5.02
CA ASP A 293 5.50 -2.35 -6.24
C ASP A 293 5.33 -3.85 -6.55
N PHE A 294 4.20 -4.16 -7.19
CA PHE A 294 3.80 -5.50 -7.62
C PHE A 294 3.30 -5.40 -9.05
N GLY A 295 4.22 -5.60 -10.00
CA GLY A 295 4.01 -5.21 -11.38
C GLY A 295 3.83 -3.70 -11.52
N CYS A 296 3.03 -3.25 -12.49
CA CYS A 296 2.73 -1.84 -12.76
C CYS A 296 1.88 -1.12 -11.69
N ARG A 297 1.91 -1.53 -10.41
CA ARG A 297 1.21 -0.85 -9.31
C ARG A 297 1.99 -0.88 -8.00
N SER A 298 1.76 0.12 -7.16
CA SER A 298 2.20 0.13 -5.76
C SER A 298 1.21 -0.64 -4.91
N GLY A 299 1.65 -1.76 -4.32
CA GLY A 299 0.87 -2.58 -3.39
C GLY A 299 0.96 -2.10 -1.95
N VAL A 300 2.10 -1.50 -1.60
CA VAL A 300 2.31 -0.81 -0.33
C VAL A 300 2.70 0.63 -0.64
N ILE A 301 2.09 1.58 0.06
CA ILE A 301 2.47 3.00 0.05
C ILE A 301 2.66 3.42 1.49
N PHE A 302 3.76 4.09 1.79
CA PHE A 302 4.09 4.55 3.14
C PHE A 302 4.48 6.02 3.14
N SER A 303 3.94 6.78 4.08
CA SER A 303 4.33 8.16 4.32
C SER A 303 5.06 8.29 5.66
N PRO A 304 6.36 8.63 5.68
CA PRO A 304 7.07 8.94 6.91
C PRO A 304 6.76 10.34 7.45
N ALA A 305 6.17 11.22 6.64
CA ALA A 305 5.64 12.51 7.05
C ALA A 305 4.11 12.42 7.14
N ASP A 306 3.55 12.94 8.22
CA ASP A 306 2.15 12.74 8.58
C ASP A 306 1.17 13.32 7.54
N LEU A 307 0.24 12.46 7.12
CA LEU A 307 -0.90 12.78 6.26
C LEU A 307 -2.22 12.71 7.03
N THR A 308 -2.35 11.83 8.03
CA THR A 308 -3.64 11.56 8.71
C THR A 308 -4.13 12.76 9.53
N CYS A 309 -3.25 13.53 10.16
CA CYS A 309 -3.66 14.79 10.81
C CYS A 309 -4.19 15.80 9.78
N GLY A 310 -3.57 15.84 8.59
CA GLY A 310 -4.00 16.69 7.48
C GLY A 310 -5.36 16.27 6.90
N TRP A 311 -5.61 14.97 6.84
CA TRP A 311 -6.90 14.40 6.43
C TRP A 311 -8.01 14.71 7.43
N ASP A 312 -7.71 14.59 8.71
CA ASP A 312 -8.61 14.96 9.81
C ASP A 312 -8.85 16.48 9.85
N GLY A 313 -7.88 17.28 9.40
CA GLY A 313 -8.00 18.72 9.23
C GLY A 313 -7.66 19.51 10.50
N HIS A 314 -6.85 18.95 11.38
CA HIS A 314 -6.39 19.60 12.60
C HIS A 314 -4.88 19.89 12.56
N GLU A 315 -4.42 20.68 13.53
CA GLU A 315 -3.01 21.02 13.67
C GLU A 315 -2.55 20.93 15.13
N HIS A 316 -1.28 20.55 15.34
CA HIS A 316 -0.63 20.57 16.66
C HIS A 316 0.87 20.97 16.57
N PRO A 317 1.48 21.47 17.66
CA PRO A 317 2.88 21.94 17.67
C PRO A 317 3.89 20.80 17.85
N ARG A 318 3.76 19.73 17.06
CA ARG A 318 4.65 18.54 17.13
C ARG A 318 4.82 17.93 15.75
N GLY A 319 5.90 17.19 15.58
CA GLY A 319 6.06 16.32 14.42
C GLY A 319 6.41 17.01 13.10
N THR A 320 6.41 16.24 12.02
CA THR A 320 6.49 16.77 10.64
C THR A 320 5.32 16.22 9.84
N ARG A 321 4.59 17.12 9.19
CA ARG A 321 3.34 16.81 8.48
C ARG A 321 3.17 17.61 7.21
N VAL A 322 2.41 17.10 6.26
CA VAL A 322 2.03 17.84 5.06
C VAL A 322 0.93 18.84 5.42
N VAL A 323 0.96 20.04 4.84
CA VAL A 323 -0.11 21.03 5.06
C VAL A 323 -1.48 20.47 4.65
N ILE A 324 -2.54 20.81 5.40
CA ILE A 324 -3.88 20.20 5.30
C ILE A 324 -4.40 20.14 3.86
N ASP A 325 -4.30 21.24 3.10
CA ASP A 325 -4.82 21.30 1.74
C ASP A 325 -4.11 20.32 0.79
N GLN A 326 -2.78 20.23 0.90
CA GLN A 326 -2.00 19.30 0.08
C GLN A 326 -2.14 17.85 0.56
N ALA A 327 -2.28 17.61 1.87
CA ALA A 327 -2.56 16.30 2.42
C ALA A 327 -3.89 15.74 1.89
N ARG A 328 -4.94 16.57 1.83
CA ARG A 328 -6.24 16.21 1.24
C ARG A 328 -6.15 15.96 -0.26
N GLN A 329 -5.43 16.81 -1.01
CA GLN A 329 -5.21 16.59 -2.45
C GLN A 329 -4.46 15.27 -2.71
N LEU A 330 -3.43 14.97 -1.91
CA LEU A 330 -2.71 13.71 -2.00
C LEU A 330 -3.60 12.52 -1.62
N GLY A 331 -4.47 12.67 -0.61
CA GLY A 331 -5.48 11.68 -0.26
C GLY A 331 -6.50 11.43 -1.39
N ALA A 332 -6.96 12.47 -2.10
CA ALA A 332 -7.78 12.31 -3.31
C ALA A 332 -7.04 11.55 -4.40
N ASN A 333 -5.76 11.84 -4.61
CA ASN A 333 -4.95 11.09 -5.55
C ASN A 333 -4.80 9.62 -5.15
N LEU A 334 -4.56 9.34 -3.87
CA LEU A 334 -4.46 7.98 -3.34
C LEU A 334 -5.75 7.19 -3.57
N VAL A 335 -6.91 7.79 -3.26
CA VAL A 335 -8.22 7.19 -3.53
C VAL A 335 -8.44 6.95 -5.03
N THR A 336 -8.08 7.93 -5.87
CA THR A 336 -8.22 7.82 -7.32
C THR A 336 -7.31 6.73 -7.89
N TYR A 337 -6.06 6.67 -7.41
CA TYR A 337 -5.07 5.67 -7.78
C TYR A 337 -5.51 4.27 -7.36
N LEU A 338 -6.01 4.10 -6.12
CA LEU A 338 -6.55 2.85 -5.62
C LEU A 338 -7.69 2.35 -6.51
N LEU A 339 -8.68 3.21 -6.80
CA LEU A 339 -9.83 2.85 -7.64
C LEU A 339 -9.41 2.54 -9.08
N GLY A 340 -8.48 3.33 -9.64
CA GLY A 340 -8.00 3.17 -11.01
C GLY A 340 -7.16 1.90 -11.22
N THR A 341 -6.39 1.50 -10.20
CA THR A 341 -5.50 0.33 -10.29
C THR A 341 -6.12 -0.97 -9.75
N PHE A 342 -7.28 -0.92 -9.10
CA PHE A 342 -7.88 -2.10 -8.46
C PHE A 342 -8.11 -3.27 -9.42
N GLN A 343 -8.66 -3.02 -10.62
CA GLN A 343 -8.91 -4.09 -11.59
C GLN A 343 -7.60 -4.69 -12.13
N LEU A 344 -6.58 -3.86 -12.34
CA LEU A 344 -5.24 -4.31 -12.70
C LEU A 344 -4.63 -5.16 -11.59
N ALA A 345 -4.75 -4.74 -10.33
CA ALA A 345 -4.28 -5.49 -9.17
C ALA A 345 -4.92 -6.88 -9.10
N ARG A 346 -6.24 -6.96 -9.33
CA ARG A 346 -6.97 -8.23 -9.39
C ARG A 346 -6.53 -9.09 -10.55
N PHE A 347 -6.25 -8.52 -11.72
CA PHE A 347 -5.71 -9.26 -12.86
C PHE A 347 -4.33 -9.85 -12.55
N LEU A 348 -3.40 -9.04 -12.02
CA LEU A 348 -2.04 -9.46 -11.68
C LEU A 348 -1.99 -10.49 -10.55
N SER A 349 -3.01 -10.56 -9.69
CA SER A 349 -3.10 -11.59 -8.65
C SER A 349 -3.27 -13.02 -9.19
N SER A 350 -3.70 -13.17 -10.45
CA SER A 350 -3.94 -14.47 -11.05
C SER A 350 -2.66 -15.06 -11.64
N THR A 351 -2.01 -15.97 -10.90
CA THR A 351 -0.84 -16.70 -11.41
C THR A 351 -1.28 -17.79 -12.38
N LYS A 352 -0.70 -17.80 -13.59
CA LYS A 352 -0.85 -18.91 -14.54
C LYS A 352 0.03 -20.08 -14.08
N VAL A 353 -0.57 -21.22 -13.76
CA VAL A 353 0.17 -22.44 -13.39
C VAL A 353 0.44 -23.25 -14.66
N TYR A 354 1.71 -23.53 -14.93
CA TYR A 354 2.15 -24.34 -16.08
C TYR A 354 2.61 -25.72 -15.58
N TYR A 355 2.03 -26.79 -16.12
CA TYR A 355 2.22 -28.16 -15.62
C TYR A 355 3.56 -28.79 -16.03
N GLU A 356 4.29 -28.19 -16.98
CA GLU A 356 5.50 -28.78 -17.60
C GLU A 356 6.82 -28.37 -16.92
N ALA A 357 6.78 -27.59 -15.83
CA ALA A 357 7.97 -27.02 -15.19
C ALA A 357 9.00 -28.06 -14.70
N GLU A 358 8.61 -29.32 -14.47
CA GLU A 358 9.49 -30.37 -13.93
C GLU A 358 9.97 -31.41 -14.97
N ALA A 359 9.48 -31.38 -16.22
CA ALA A 359 9.83 -32.42 -17.21
C ALA A 359 11.25 -32.22 -17.80
N PRO A 360 12.10 -33.25 -17.92
CA PRO A 360 13.44 -33.11 -18.51
C PRO A 360 13.37 -32.92 -20.03
N SER A 361 14.09 -31.92 -20.57
CA SER A 361 14.22 -31.64 -22.01
C SER A 361 15.68 -31.44 -22.40
N ARG A 362 15.98 -31.67 -23.68
CA ARG A 362 17.36 -31.76 -24.23
C ARG A 362 17.81 -30.45 -24.88
N ASP A 363 16.88 -29.62 -25.35
CA ASP A 363 17.13 -28.31 -25.96
C ASP A 363 16.28 -27.23 -25.25
N ASP A 364 16.87 -26.50 -24.30
CA ASP A 364 16.14 -25.50 -23.50
C ASP A 364 16.41 -24.09 -24.02
N PHE A 365 15.40 -23.41 -24.56
CA PHE A 365 15.47 -21.95 -24.71
C PHE A 365 15.46 -21.29 -23.32
N VAL A 366 16.58 -20.68 -22.93
CA VAL A 366 16.73 -20.00 -21.64
C VAL A 366 16.48 -18.50 -21.82
N PHE A 367 15.45 -18.00 -21.15
CA PHE A 367 15.18 -16.56 -21.05
C PHE A 367 15.67 -16.04 -19.70
N ALA A 368 16.58 -15.05 -19.74
CA ALA A 368 17.08 -14.38 -18.55
C ALA A 368 16.48 -12.97 -18.45
N GLN A 369 15.95 -12.64 -17.28
CA GLN A 369 15.49 -11.29 -16.94
C GLN A 369 16.55 -10.62 -16.06
N LEU A 370 16.99 -9.44 -16.46
CA LEU A 370 17.96 -8.65 -15.68
C LEU A 370 17.26 -8.02 -14.48
N ILE A 371 17.80 -8.24 -13.29
CA ILE A 371 17.36 -7.57 -12.06
C ILE A 371 18.16 -6.28 -11.93
N HIS A 372 17.45 -5.16 -11.84
CA HIS A 372 18.02 -3.84 -11.59
C HIS A 372 17.29 -3.17 -10.41
N GLU A 373 17.80 -2.06 -9.91
CA GLU A 373 17.28 -1.36 -8.72
C GLU A 373 15.89 -0.72 -8.91
N GLY A 374 15.38 -0.70 -10.14
CA GLY A 374 14.05 -0.17 -10.45
C GLY A 374 12.99 -1.26 -10.47
N ASP A 375 11.85 -0.98 -11.10
CA ASP A 375 10.84 -1.99 -11.37
C ASP A 375 11.30 -2.93 -12.50
N TRP A 376 12.05 -3.97 -12.10
CA TRP A 376 12.57 -4.98 -13.02
C TRP A 376 11.50 -6.02 -13.42
N ASP A 377 10.38 -6.09 -12.70
CA ASP A 377 9.29 -7.06 -12.87
C ASP A 377 7.90 -6.40 -12.99
N PRO A 378 7.68 -5.55 -14.02
CA PRO A 378 6.45 -4.76 -14.17
C PRO A 378 5.23 -5.61 -14.55
N ASP A 379 5.42 -6.80 -15.12
CA ASP A 379 4.38 -7.80 -15.31
C ASP A 379 4.97 -9.20 -15.06
N PRO A 380 4.72 -9.79 -13.87
CA PRO A 380 5.22 -11.11 -13.51
C PRO A 380 4.78 -12.23 -14.48
N SER A 381 3.70 -12.00 -15.24
CA SER A 381 3.19 -12.95 -16.23
C SER A 381 3.75 -12.72 -17.64
N ALA A 382 4.40 -11.59 -17.93
CA ALA A 382 4.82 -11.24 -19.29
C ALA A 382 5.81 -12.24 -19.88
N VAL A 383 6.85 -12.60 -19.12
CA VAL A 383 7.85 -13.59 -19.54
C VAL A 383 7.19 -14.93 -19.85
N HIS A 384 6.31 -15.40 -18.95
CA HIS A 384 5.58 -16.65 -19.14
C HIS A 384 4.65 -16.61 -20.37
N ASN A 385 4.00 -15.49 -20.63
CA ASN A 385 3.16 -15.32 -21.82
C ASN A 385 3.99 -15.32 -23.11
N LEU A 386 5.15 -14.66 -23.09
CA LEU A 386 6.08 -14.63 -24.22
C LEU A 386 6.63 -16.03 -24.53
N LEU A 387 7.08 -16.75 -23.50
CA LEU A 387 7.60 -18.10 -23.61
C LEU A 387 6.53 -19.08 -24.12
N LYS A 388 5.29 -18.96 -23.64
CA LYS A 388 4.16 -19.72 -24.18
C LYS A 388 3.94 -19.41 -25.66
N PHE A 389 3.94 -18.13 -26.03
CA PHE A 389 3.75 -17.72 -27.43
C PHE A 389 4.86 -18.26 -28.33
N ALA A 390 6.12 -18.20 -27.90
CA ALA A 390 7.26 -18.74 -28.63
C ALA A 390 7.12 -20.24 -28.85
N ARG A 391 6.74 -21.01 -27.82
CA ARG A 391 6.47 -22.45 -27.94
C ARG A 391 5.34 -22.75 -28.94
N ASP A 392 4.25 -22.00 -28.88
CA ASP A 392 3.05 -22.27 -29.69
C ASP A 392 3.23 -21.83 -31.17
N ASN A 393 4.17 -20.93 -31.46
CA ASN A 393 4.36 -20.32 -32.80
C ASN A 393 5.75 -20.56 -33.42
N SER A 394 6.59 -21.38 -32.80
CA SER A 394 7.91 -21.73 -33.33
C SER A 394 8.23 -23.20 -33.08
N THR A 395 9.37 -23.67 -33.60
CA THR A 395 9.89 -25.01 -33.32
C THR A 395 10.75 -25.05 -32.05
N LEU A 396 10.80 -23.96 -31.27
CA LEU A 396 11.58 -23.89 -30.04
C LEU A 396 10.92 -24.73 -28.94
N GLU A 397 11.70 -25.62 -28.33
CA GLU A 397 11.35 -26.22 -27.05
C GLU A 397 11.56 -25.19 -25.94
N VAL A 398 10.45 -24.73 -25.34
CA VAL A 398 10.47 -23.74 -24.28
C VAL A 398 9.97 -24.37 -23.00
N LYS A 399 10.80 -24.31 -21.95
CA LYS A 399 10.45 -24.78 -20.62
C LYS A 399 10.40 -23.61 -19.64
N PHE A 400 9.35 -23.57 -18.84
CA PHE A 400 9.21 -22.62 -17.74
C PHE A 400 10.07 -23.12 -16.56
N LYS A 401 11.16 -22.42 -16.24
CA LYS A 401 12.04 -22.73 -15.11
C LYS A 401 11.82 -21.77 -13.95
#